data_AF-A0A972UB12-F1
#
_entry.id   AF-A0A972UB12-F1
#
_cell.length_a   1.000
_cell.length_b   1.000
_cell.length_c   1.000
_cell.angle_alpha   90.00
_cell.angle_beta   90.00
_cell.angle_gamma   90.00
#
_symmetry.space_group_name_H-M   'P 1'
#
loop_
_entity.id
_entity.type
_entity.pdbx_description
1 polymer ?
#
loop_
_entity_poly.entity_id
_entity_poly.type
_entity_poly.pdbx_seq_one_letter_code
_entity_poly.pdbx_strand_id
1 'polypeptide(L)'
;MMHSTIHFSLGMLLGTALTYRPILAARRQGKRLAPLLRRWLIIAYALGVYAIIPNLLRRAGVPHDLCEAWLMNVFLFSPLLNRLMQGGTMPGQFLLSMLVASQYSALIWAVHRATSHKKAADRI
;
A
#
# COMPACT_ATOMS: atom_id res chain seq x y z
N MET A 1 -19.11 1.12 4.40
CA MET A 1 -18.08 0.74 3.41
C MET A 1 -16.95 1.77 3.33
N MET A 2 -17.26 3.08 3.39
CA MET A 2 -16.26 4.17 3.31
C MET A 2 -15.15 4.12 4.36
N HIS A 3 -15.46 3.69 5.58
CA HIS A 3 -14.48 3.53 6.67
C HIS A 3 -13.42 2.46 6.36
N SER A 4 -13.83 1.37 5.70
CA SER A 4 -12.93 0.30 5.27
C SER A 4 -11.97 0.76 4.17
N THR A 5 -12.42 1.62 3.26
CA THR A 5 -11.59 2.16 2.17
C THR A 5 -10.44 3.04 2.70
N ILE A 6 -10.66 3.77 3.79
CA ILE A 6 -9.63 4.61 4.42
C ILE A 6 -8.59 3.77 5.15
N HIS A 7 -9.02 2.74 5.88
CA HIS A 7 -8.10 1.81 6.54
C HIS A 7 -7.23 1.10 5.49
N PHE A 8 -7.85 0.67 4.39
CA PHE A 8 -7.15 0.06 3.27
C PHE A 8 -6.10 0.99 2.66
N SER A 9 -6.48 2.23 2.33
CA SER A 9 -5.57 3.17 1.67
C SER A 9 -4.44 3.61 2.60
N LEU A 10 -4.68 3.74 3.91
CA LEU A 10 -3.64 3.98 4.90
C LEU A 10 -2.70 2.77 5.07
N GLY A 11 -3.24 1.55 5.11
CA GLY A 11 -2.43 0.32 5.13
C GLY A 11 -1.51 0.23 3.90
N MET A 12 -2.06 0.53 2.72
CA MET A 12 -1.28 0.61 1.49
C MET A 12 -0.25 1.74 1.51
N LEU A 13 -0.58 2.92 2.06
CA LEU A 13 0.35 4.04 2.17
C LEU A 13 1.51 3.71 3.12
N LEU A 14 1.23 3.09 4.26
CA LEU A 14 2.24 2.66 5.22
C LEU A 14 3.16 1.61 4.60
N GLY A 15 2.60 0.59 3.96
CA GLY A 15 3.39 -0.43 3.27
C GLY A 15 4.23 0.15 2.13
N THR A 16 3.66 1.10 1.39
CA THR A 16 4.38 1.87 0.37
C THR A 16 5.54 2.64 0.97
N ALA A 17 5.34 3.39 2.04
CA ALA A 17 6.35 4.21 2.70
C ALA A 17 7.51 3.37 3.27
N LEU A 18 7.20 2.24 3.93
CA LEU A 18 8.20 1.32 4.48
C LEU A 18 9.11 0.73 3.41
N THR A 19 8.59 0.51 2.21
CA THR A 19 9.30 -0.19 1.13
C THR A 19 9.73 0.75 -0.01
N TYR A 20 9.53 2.06 0.12
CA TYR A 20 9.90 3.06 -0.89
C TYR A 20 11.41 3.33 -0.95
N ARG A 21 12.10 3.41 0.21
CA ARG A 21 13.54 3.67 0.29
C ARG A 21 14.40 2.75 -0.58
N PRO A 22 14.25 1.41 -0.56
CA PRO A 22 15.05 0.52 -1.40
C PRO A 22 14.77 0.70 -2.90
N ILE A 23 13.55 1.06 -3.30
CA ILE A 23 13.24 1.38 -4.70
C ILE A 23 13.99 2.65 -5.13
N LEU A 24 13.99 3.69 -4.31
CA LEU A 24 14.69 4.93 -4.60
C LEU A 24 16.21 4.72 -4.72
N ALA A 25 16.78 3.90 -3.84
CA ALA A 25 18.20 3.53 -3.88
C ALA A 25 18.53 2.72 -5.15
N ALA A 26 17.72 1.71 -5.49
CA ALA A 26 17.92 0.91 -6.70
C ALA A 26 17.74 1.72 -7.99
N ARG A 27 16.85 2.73 -7.98
CA ARG A 27 16.68 3.68 -9.08
C ARG A 27 17.97 4.44 -9.38
N ARG A 28 18.67 4.92 -8.34
CA ARG A 28 19.95 5.65 -8.48
C ARG A 28 21.10 4.74 -8.93
N GLN A 29 21.10 3.47 -8.53
CA GLN A 29 22.17 2.51 -8.82
C GLN A 29 21.99 1.74 -10.14
N GLY A 30 20.89 1.98 -10.88
CA GLY A 30 20.62 1.27 -12.14
C GLY A 30 20.38 -0.25 -12.00
N LYS A 31 20.08 -0.73 -10.79
CA LYS A 31 19.87 -2.15 -10.50
C LYS A 31 18.52 -2.66 -11.02
N ARG A 32 18.35 -3.99 -11.09
CA ARG A 32 17.10 -4.65 -11.48
C ARG A 32 15.96 -4.23 -10.53
N LEU A 33 15.05 -3.40 -11.04
CA LEU A 33 13.92 -2.83 -10.28
C LEU A 33 12.74 -3.78 -10.11
N ALA A 34 12.58 -4.75 -11.03
CA ALA A 34 11.45 -5.69 -11.04
C ALA A 34 11.24 -6.46 -9.72
N PRO A 35 12.26 -7.11 -9.11
CA PRO A 35 12.04 -7.85 -7.85
C PRO A 35 11.69 -6.93 -6.68
N LEU A 36 12.21 -5.70 -6.67
CA LEU A 36 11.93 -4.71 -5.63
C LEU A 36 10.51 -4.14 -5.75
N LEU A 37 10.07 -3.83 -6.97
CA LEU A 37 8.70 -3.41 -7.24
C LEU A 37 7.68 -4.50 -6.89
N ARG A 38 7.97 -5.76 -7.20
CA ARG A 38 7.14 -6.89 -6.79
C ARG A 38 6.98 -6.94 -5.27
N ARG A 39 8.09 -6.88 -4.53
CA ARG A 39 8.08 -6.92 -3.06
C ARG A 39 7.33 -5.72 -2.46
N TRP A 40 7.53 -4.53 -3.04
CA TRP A 40 6.83 -3.30 -2.66
C TRP A 40 5.32 -3.42 -2.81
N LEU A 41 4.83 -3.89 -3.96
CA LEU A 41 3.40 -4.12 -4.19
C LEU A 41 2.84 -5.15 -3.21
N ILE A 42 3.49 -6.30 -3.06
CA ILE A 42 3.03 -7.35 -2.14
C ILE A 42 2.87 -6.81 -0.72
N ILE A 43 3.88 -6.08 -0.21
CA ILE A 43 3.84 -5.53 1.15
C ILE A 43 2.77 -4.43 1.28
N ALA A 44 2.64 -3.54 0.30
CA ALA A 44 1.63 -2.48 0.30
C ALA A 44 0.21 -3.08 0.33
N TYR A 45 -0.09 -4.04 -0.54
CA TYR A 45 -1.40 -4.68 -0.57
C TYR A 45 -1.64 -5.57 0.65
N ALA A 46 -0.64 -6.32 1.14
CA ALA A 46 -0.78 -7.12 2.34
C ALA A 46 -1.14 -6.25 3.55
N LEU A 47 -0.46 -5.12 3.74
CA LEU A 47 -0.78 -4.17 4.81
C LEU A 47 -2.13 -3.47 4.61
N GLY A 48 -2.49 -3.16 3.36
CA GLY A 48 -3.83 -2.67 3.02
C GLY A 48 -4.93 -3.63 3.44
N VAL A 49 -4.85 -4.90 3.00
CA VAL A 49 -5.82 -5.95 3.34
C VAL A 49 -5.85 -6.17 4.85
N TYR A 50 -4.68 -6.26 5.48
CA TYR A 50 -4.54 -6.43 6.91
C TYR A 50 -5.26 -5.33 7.70
N ALA A 51 -5.21 -4.08 7.23
CA ALA A 51 -5.90 -2.95 7.85
C ALA A 51 -7.44 -3.06 7.84
N ILE A 52 -8.04 -3.83 6.93
CA ILE A 52 -9.49 -4.04 6.87
C ILE A 52 -9.94 -5.24 7.73
N ILE A 53 -9.03 -6.14 8.12
CA ILE A 53 -9.36 -7.37 8.86
C ILE A 53 -10.23 -7.11 10.12
N PRO A 54 -9.92 -6.12 10.99
CA PRO A 54 -10.76 -5.85 12.15
C PRO A 54 -12.19 -5.45 11.80
N ASN A 55 -12.38 -4.70 10.70
CA ASN A 55 -13.69 -4.32 10.21
C ASN A 55 -14.48 -5.51 9.65
N LEU A 56 -13.81 -6.50 9.06
CA LEU A 56 -14.44 -7.75 8.62
C LEU A 56 -14.83 -8.63 9.81
N LEU A 57 -13.97 -8.77 10.80
CA LEU A 57 -14.24 -9.57 12.00
C LEU A 57 -15.37 -8.98 12.85
N ARG A 58 -15.44 -7.64 12.98
CA ARG A 58 -16.59 -6.97 13.61
C ARG A 58 -17.90 -7.25 12.88
N ARG A 59 -17.89 -7.33 11.55
CA ARG A 59 -19.08 -7.71 10.76
C ARG A 59 -19.47 -9.18 10.92
N ALA A 60 -18.50 -10.04 11.21
CA ALA A 60 -18.71 -11.45 11.49
C ALA A 60 -19.22 -11.72 12.92
N GLY A 61 -19.47 -10.68 13.72
CA GLY A 61 -20.00 -10.81 15.09
C GLY A 61 -18.95 -11.15 16.14
N VAL A 62 -17.65 -10.98 15.83
CA VAL A 62 -16.57 -11.22 16.79
C VAL A 62 -16.63 -10.16 17.91
N PRO A 63 -16.49 -10.56 19.20
CA PRO A 63 -16.47 -9.65 20.33
C PRO A 63 -15.44 -8.51 20.17
N HIS A 64 -15.79 -7.32 20.68
CA HIS A 64 -14.95 -6.12 20.53
C HIS A 64 -13.56 -6.30 21.14
N ASP A 65 -13.49 -6.98 22.29
CA ASP A 65 -12.26 -7.21 23.05
C ASP A 65 -11.20 -8.00 22.27
N LEU A 66 -11.64 -8.94 21.42
CA LEU A 66 -10.75 -9.70 20.54
C LEU A 66 -10.28 -8.86 19.35
N CYS A 67 -11.11 -7.93 18.87
CA CYS A 67 -10.75 -7.03 17.78
C CYS A 67 -9.80 -5.91 18.22
N GLU A 68 -9.74 -5.59 19.52
CA GLU A 68 -8.85 -4.57 20.09
C GLU A 68 -7.50 -5.13 20.57
N ALA A 69 -7.33 -6.45 20.56
CA ALA A 69 -6.08 -7.09 20.91
C ALA A 69 -4.89 -6.48 20.14
N TRP A 70 -3.77 -6.22 20.83
CA TRP A 70 -2.55 -5.60 20.29
C TRP A 70 -2.16 -6.18 18.93
N LEU A 71 -2.29 -7.50 18.78
CA LEU A 71 -1.90 -8.22 17.59
C LEU A 71 -2.76 -7.88 16.36
N MET A 72 -4.00 -7.41 16.53
CA MET A 72 -4.88 -6.89 15.46
C MET A 72 -4.78 -5.36 15.30
N ASN A 73 -4.17 -4.69 16.28
CA ASN A 73 -3.98 -3.25 16.36
C ASN A 73 -2.61 -2.83 15.78
N VAL A 74 -2.22 -3.33 14.59
CA VAL A 74 -1.02 -2.83 13.89
C VAL A 74 -1.14 -1.34 13.58
N PHE A 75 -2.37 -0.83 13.54
CA PHE A 75 -2.64 0.57 13.77
C PHE A 75 -2.90 0.82 15.27
N LEU A 76 -1.84 1.04 16.05
CA LEU A 76 -1.90 1.81 17.31
C LEU A 76 -2.64 3.16 17.13
N PHE A 77 -2.88 3.55 15.88
CA PHE A 77 -3.60 4.74 15.42
C PHE A 77 -5.07 4.52 15.04
N SER A 78 -5.67 3.32 15.11
CA SER A 78 -7.10 3.13 14.80
C SER A 78 -8.04 4.05 15.62
N PRO A 79 -7.86 4.21 16.95
CA PRO A 79 -8.64 5.18 17.71
C PRO A 79 -8.30 6.64 17.35
N LEU A 80 -7.06 6.94 16.98
CA LEU A 80 -6.62 8.30 16.61
C LEU A 80 -7.14 8.72 15.23
N LEU A 81 -7.20 7.78 14.29
CA LEU A 81 -7.79 7.95 12.95
C LEU A 81 -9.31 8.13 13.04
N ASN A 82 -9.99 7.37 13.90
CA ASN A 82 -11.41 7.59 14.20
C ASN A 82 -11.68 8.99 14.76
N ARG A 83 -10.78 9.53 15.59
CA ARG A 83 -10.89 10.90 16.11
C ARG A 83 -10.60 11.97 15.06
N LEU A 84 -9.65 11.76 14.15
CA LEU A 84 -9.35 12.70 13.05
C LEU A 84 -10.46 12.77 11.98
N MET A 85 -11.29 11.73 11.87
CA MET A 85 -12.23 11.55 10.75
C MET A 85 -13.63 12.16 10.95
N GLN A 86 -13.88 12.91 12.02
CA GLN A 86 -15.18 13.57 12.21
C GLN A 86 -15.48 14.67 11.15
N GLY A 87 -14.53 15.03 10.28
CA GLY A 87 -14.74 15.97 9.18
C GLY A 87 -14.32 15.40 7.82
N GLY A 88 -15.27 15.12 6.93
CA GLY A 88 -15.03 15.03 5.48
C GLY A 88 -14.89 13.62 4.91
N THR A 89 -15.87 13.24 4.10
CA THR A 89 -16.15 11.89 3.56
C THR A 89 -15.37 11.51 2.28
N MET A 90 -14.50 12.36 1.74
CA MET A 90 -13.79 12.14 0.45
C MET A 90 -12.32 11.65 0.48
N PRO A 91 -11.52 11.71 1.56
CA PRO A 91 -10.07 11.53 1.44
C PRO A 91 -9.66 10.10 1.09
N GLY A 92 -10.40 9.07 1.53
CA GLY A 92 -9.99 7.67 1.36
C GLY A 92 -9.93 7.18 -0.08
N GLN A 93 -10.96 7.48 -0.87
CA GLN A 93 -11.05 7.08 -2.27
C GLN A 93 -10.04 7.84 -3.13
N PHE A 94 -9.88 9.14 -2.86
CA PHE A 94 -8.88 9.96 -3.55
C PHE A 94 -7.45 9.45 -3.28
N LEU A 95 -7.14 9.15 -2.01
CA LEU A 95 -5.83 8.64 -1.60
C LEU A 95 -5.55 7.25 -2.20
N LEU A 96 -6.58 6.39 -2.27
CA LEU A 96 -6.49 5.11 -2.95
C LEU A 96 -6.23 5.27 -4.45
N SER A 97 -6.99 6.13 -5.14
CA SER A 97 -6.81 6.39 -6.57
C SER A 97 -5.42 6.93 -6.88
N MET A 98 -4.91 7.85 -6.05
CA MET A 98 -3.54 8.38 -6.17
C MET A 98 -2.49 7.30 -5.93
N LEU A 99 -2.67 6.44 -4.93
CA LEU A 99 -1.78 5.29 -4.67
C LEU A 99 -1.74 4.35 -5.88
N VAL A 100 -2.90 3.95 -6.39
CA VAL A 100 -2.97 3.05 -7.56
C VAL A 100 -2.34 3.69 -8.79
N ALA A 101 -2.63 4.97 -9.06
CA ALA A 101 -2.02 5.70 -10.17
C ALA A 101 -0.49 5.76 -10.04
N SER A 102 0.02 5.99 -8.84
CA SER A 102 1.47 6.01 -8.57
C SER A 102 2.13 4.64 -8.77
N GLN A 103 1.48 3.57 -8.29
CA GLN A 103 1.94 2.19 -8.44
C GLN A 103 1.95 1.75 -9.90
N TYR A 104 0.90 2.10 -10.64
CA TYR A 104 0.78 1.78 -12.06
C TYR A 104 1.82 2.54 -12.91
N SER A 105 2.03 3.82 -12.61
CA SER A 105 3.06 4.62 -13.29
C SER A 105 4.47 4.05 -13.05
N ALA A 106 4.76 3.59 -11.84
CA ALA A 106 6.03 2.94 -11.51
C ALA A 106 6.23 1.62 -12.28
N LEU A 107 5.16 0.85 -12.47
CA LEU A 107 5.18 -0.38 -13.28
C LEU A 107 5.44 -0.07 -14.76
N ILE A 108 4.70 0.86 -15.37
CA ILE A 108 4.90 1.27 -16.77
C ILE A 108 6.35 1.70 -16.99
N TRP A 109 6.87 2.55 -16.11
CA TRP A 109 8.24 3.02 -16.18
C TRP A 109 9.26 1.87 -16.10
N ALA A 110 9.04 0.90 -15.20
CA ALA A 110 9.91 -0.25 -15.07
C ALA A 110 9.88 -1.16 -16.31
N VAL A 111 8.70 -1.37 -16.91
CA VAL A 111 8.54 -2.11 -18.17
C VAL A 111 9.27 -1.39 -19.30
N HIS A 112 9.06 -0.09 -19.47
CA HIS A 112 9.72 0.72 -20.50
C HIS A 112 11.25 0.64 -20.41
N ARG A 113 11.79 0.73 -19.19
CA ARG A 113 13.23 0.61 -18.97
C ARG A 113 13.76 -0.78 -19.32
N ALA A 114 13.01 -1.84 -19.00
CA ALA A 114 13.40 -3.21 -19.31
C ALA A 114 13.41 -3.48 -20.83
N THR A 115 12.42 -2.98 -21.58
CA THR A 115 12.38 -3.10 -23.05
C THR A 115 13.47 -2.30 -23.73
N SER A 116 13.81 -1.09 -23.25
CA SER A 116 14.94 -0.32 -23.77
C SER A 116 16.27 -1.06 -23.62
N HIS A 117 16.51 -1.73 -22.47
CA HIS A 117 17.71 -2.54 -22.27
C HIS A 117 17.76 -3.75 -23.20
N LYS A 118 16.63 -4.43 -23.44
CA LYS A 118 16.58 -5.58 -24.35
C LYS A 118 16.89 -5.20 -25.80
N LYS A 119 16.30 -4.10 -26.29
CA LYS A 119 16.60 -3.57 -27.64
C LYS A 119 18.07 -3.17 -27.82
N ALA A 120 18.75 -2.73 -26.77
CA ALA A 120 20.17 -2.42 -26.83
C ALA A 120 21.05 -3.68 -26.86
N ALA A 121 20.64 -4.75 -26.17
CA ALA A 121 21.34 -6.03 -26.18
C ALA A 121 21.18 -6.79 -27.51
N ASP A 122 20.01 -6.72 -28.14
CA ASP A 122 19.73 -7.39 -29.43
C ASP A 122 20.41 -6.69 -30.64
N ARG A 123 21.09 -5.54 -30.42
CA ARG A 123 21.81 -4.77 -31.47
C ARG A 123 23.32 -5.03 -31.49
N ILE A 124 23.83 -5.87 -30.59
CA ILE A 124 25.24 -6.29 -30.51
C ILE A 124 25.33 -7.73 -31.02
#